data_AF-A0A3C1GHQ6-F1
#
_entry.id   AF-A0A3C1GHQ6-F1
#
_cell.length_a   1.000
_cell.length_b   1.000
_cell.length_c   1.000
_cell.angle_alpha   90.00
_cell.angle_beta   90.00
_cell.angle_gamma   90.00
#
_symmetry.space_group_name_H-M   'P 1'
#
loop_
_entity.id
_entity.type
_entity.pdbx_description
1 polymer ?
#
loop_
_entity_poly.entity_id
_entity_poly.type
_entity_poly.pdbx_seq_one_letter_code
_entity_poly.pdbx_strand_id
1 'polypeptide(L)' 'LLGRSVAVGISGGELALGRFQSILFAELDGPRPRTIDIQIMGV' A
#
# COMPACT_ATOMS: atom_id res chain seq x y z
N LEU A 1 11.08 8.97 6.41
CA LEU A 1 9.88 9.70 6.89
C LEU A 1 8.59 9.02 6.44
N LEU A 2 8.33 8.78 5.15
CA LEU A 2 7.06 8.18 4.68
C LEU A 2 7.03 6.64 4.58
N GLY A 3 8.17 5.97 4.71
CA GLY A 3 8.28 4.52 4.52
C GLY A 3 8.20 4.12 3.04
N ARG A 4 8.88 3.03 2.66
CA ARG A 4 8.88 2.53 1.26
C ARG A 4 7.80 1.48 1.00
N SER A 5 7.30 0.84 2.05
CA SER A 5 6.31 -0.23 1.99
C SER A 5 5.41 -0.19 3.22
N VAL A 6 4.21 -0.74 3.08
CA VAL A 6 3.26 -0.92 4.17
C VAL A 6 2.70 -2.35 4.08
N ALA A 7 2.50 -2.98 5.24
CA ALA A 7 1.77 -4.24 5.33
C ALA A 7 0.31 -3.93 5.70
N VAL A 8 -0.63 -4.50 4.94
CA VAL A 8 -2.07 -4.35 5.17
C VAL A 8 -2.68 -5.74 5.26
N GLY A 9 -3.48 -5.98 6.30
CA GLY A 9 -4.18 -7.26 6.47
C GLY A 9 -5.29 -7.44 5.45
N ILE A 10 -5.64 -8.69 5.18
CA ILE A 10 -6.82 -9.07 4.38
C ILE A 10 -7.73 -9.91 5.26
N SER A 11 -9.01 -9.56 5.35
CA SER A 11 -10.01 -10.29 6.13
C SER A 11 -11.33 -10.34 5.38
N GLY A 12 -11.91 -11.54 5.25
CA GLY A 12 -13.15 -11.73 4.49
C GLY A 12 -13.05 -11.33 3.00
N GLY A 13 -11.84 -11.35 2.43
CA GLY A 13 -11.58 -10.92 1.06
C GLY A 13 -11.33 -9.41 0.88
N GLU A 14 -11.40 -8.63 1.96
CA GLU A 14 -11.27 -7.17 1.93
C GLU A 14 -10.00 -6.69 2.66
N LEU A 15 -9.44 -5.55 2.22
CA LEU A 15 -8.34 -4.92 2.93
C LEU A 15 -8.82 -4.41 4.30
N ALA A 16 -8.10 -4.79 5.35
CA ALA A 16 -8.39 -4.41 6.73
C ALA A 16 -7.91 -2.97 7.01
N LEU A 17 -8.53 -1.99 6.34
CA LEU A 17 -8.30 -0.56 6.57
C LEU A 17 -9.30 -0.02 7.59
N GLY A 18 -8.82 0.82 8.50
CA GLY A 18 -9.68 1.61 9.36
C GLY A 18 -10.49 2.66 8.57
N ARG A 19 -11.56 3.18 9.18
CA ARG A 19 -12.47 4.17 8.55
C ARG A 19 -11.79 5.36 7.88
N PHE A 20 -10.62 5.77 8.38
CA PHE A 20 -9.86 6.92 7.90
C PHE A 20 -8.47 6.54 7.35
N GLN A 21 -8.22 5.26 7.12
CA GLN A 21 -6.97 4.81 6.52
C GLN A 21 -7.12 4.65 5.02
N SER A 22 -6.09 5.07 4.29
CA SER A 22 -5.95 4.85 2.86
C SER A 22 -4.48 4.53 2.54
N ILE A 23 -4.26 3.82 1.44
CA ILE A 23 -2.90 3.59 0.92
C ILE A 23 -2.62 4.73 -0.06
N LEU A 24 -1.59 5.53 0.24
CA LEU A 24 -1.17 6.65 -0.60
C LEU A 24 0.16 6.33 -1.27
N PHE A 25 0.20 6.54 -2.60
CA PHE A 25 1.46 6.63 -3.32
C PHE A 25 1.97 8.08 -3.29
N ALA A 26 3.01 8.35 -2.52
CA ALA A 26 3.59 9.68 -2.38
C ALA A 26 4.86 9.83 -3.25
N GLU A 27 4.70 10.37 -4.47
CA GLU A 27 5.81 10.75 -5.36
C GLU A 27 6.36 12.13 -5.00
N LEU A 28 7.68 12.25 -4.96
CA LEU A 28 8.36 13.49 -4.53
C LEU A 28 9.41 13.99 -5.54
N ASP A 29 9.69 13.25 -6.62
CA ASP A 29 10.71 13.56 -7.64
C ASP A 29 10.26 13.12 -9.05
N GLY A 30 9.04 13.47 -9.44
CA GLY A 30 8.48 13.21 -10.78
C GLY A 30 8.87 14.28 -11.83
N PRO A 31 8.56 14.07 -13.13
CA PRO A 31 7.84 12.94 -13.71
C PRO A 31 8.80 11.84 -14.21
N ARG A 32 8.66 10.64 -13.64
CA ARG A 32 9.36 9.42 -14.09
C ARG A 32 8.41 8.22 -13.94
N PRO A 33 8.53 7.18 -14.78
CA PRO A 33 7.75 5.96 -14.59
C PRO A 33 8.13 5.29 -13.27
N ARG A 34 7.12 4.79 -12.54
CA ARG A 34 7.27 4.11 -11.26
C ARG A 34 6.50 2.80 -11.27
N THR A 35 7.03 1.83 -10.54
CA THR A 35 6.40 0.53 -10.32
C THR A 35 6.11 0.38 -8.83
N ILE A 36 4.95 -0.19 -8.51
CA ILE A 36 4.57 -0.54 -7.14
C ILE A 36 4.44 -2.06 -7.10
N ASP A 37 5.24 -2.69 -6.25
CA ASP A 37 5.21 -4.14 -6.06
C ASP A 37 4.21 -4.52 -4.97
N ILE A 38 3.42 -5.56 -5.20
CA ILE A 38 2.45 -6.09 -4.24
C ILE A 38 2.76 -7.58 -4.03
N GLN A 39 2.92 -7.97 -2.76
CA GLN A 39 3.06 -9.36 -2.36
C GLN A 39 1.89 -9.72 -1.45
N ILE A 40 1.19 -10.81 -1.79
CA ILE A 40 0.11 -11.37 -0.98
C ILE A 40 0.59 -12.71 -0.42
N MET A 41 0.36 -12.93 0.87
CA MET A 41 0.71 -14.16 1.57
C MET A 41 -0.44 -14.53 2.52
N GLY A 42 -0.78 -15.81 2.59
CA GLY A 42 -1.89 -16.33 3.38
C GLY A 42 -2.15 -17.80 3.08
N VAL A 43 -3.08 -18.41 3.82
CA VAL A 43 -3.55 -19.78 3.61
C VAL A 43 -5.02 -19.80 3.22
#